data_AF-A0A378W1D0-F1
#
_entry.id   AF-A0A378W1D0-F1
#
_cell.length_a   1.000
_cell.length_b   1.000
_cell.length_c   1.000
_cell.angle_alpha   90.00
_cell.angle_beta   90.00
_cell.angle_gamma   90.00
#
_symmetry.space_group_name_H-M   'P 1'
#
loop_
_entity.id
_entity.type
_entity.pdbx_description
1 polymer ?
#
loop_
_entity_poly.entity_id
_entity_poly.type
_entity_poly.pdbx_seq_one_letter_code
_entity_poly.pdbx_strand_id
1 'polypeptide(L)'
;MFELVDKVEDYPHFLPWYSKTEVIGRSGNELKARLFMDYMRVRQSFATHNRNIPGREIRMELLEGPFKTLRGTWKFIDLGDDMCKIEFNLEYDFPMPFCPP
;
A
#
# COMPACT_ATOMS: atom_id res chain seq x y z
N MET A 1 3.50 7.91 13.33
CA MET A 1 2.50 7.33 12.40
C MET A 1 3.02 7.11 10.98
N PHE A 2 3.65 8.10 10.34
CA PHE A 2 4.21 7.93 8.98
C PHE A 2 5.10 6.68 8.84
N GLU A 3 6.09 6.51 9.73
CA GLU A 3 7.04 5.38 9.68
C GLU A 3 6.36 4.02 9.81
N LEU A 4 5.25 3.94 10.57
CA LEU A 4 4.46 2.72 10.70
C LEU A 4 3.85 2.28 9.35
N VAL A 5 3.44 3.24 8.52
CA VAL A 5 2.86 2.97 7.19
C VAL A 5 3.96 2.82 6.13
N ASP A 6 5.07 3.54 6.26
CA ASP A 6 6.19 3.42 5.31
C ASP A 6 6.98 2.11 5.48
N LYS A 7 6.99 1.52 6.68
CA LYS A 7 7.67 0.26 6.99
C LYS A 7 6.79 -0.96 6.70
N VAL A 8 6.47 -1.12 5.41
CA VAL A 8 5.62 -2.18 4.87
C VAL A 8 6.10 -3.60 5.20
N GLU A 9 7.38 -3.76 5.50
CA GLU A 9 8.03 -5.00 5.92
C GLU A 9 7.43 -5.55 7.21
N ASP A 10 6.93 -4.67 8.08
CA ASP A 10 6.34 -5.05 9.36
C ASP A 10 4.86 -5.48 9.21
N TYR A 11 4.23 -5.24 8.06
CA TYR A 11 2.79 -5.50 7.86
C TYR A 11 2.37 -6.93 8.19
N PRO A 12 3.10 -7.99 7.80
CA PRO A 12 2.72 -9.37 8.16
C PRO A 12 2.71 -9.63 9.67
N HIS A 13 3.39 -8.82 10.48
CA HIS A 13 3.43 -9.00 11.93
C HIS A 13 2.14 -8.52 12.63
N PHE A 14 1.41 -7.58 12.04
CA PHE A 14 0.25 -6.95 12.70
C PHE A 14 -1.00 -6.81 11.84
N LEU A 15 -0.92 -7.07 10.53
CA LEU A 15 -2.07 -7.09 9.62
C LEU A 15 -2.35 -8.55 9.19
N PRO A 16 -3.40 -9.20 9.72
CA PRO A 16 -3.63 -10.63 9.55
C PRO A 16 -3.93 -11.05 8.10
N TRP A 17 -4.24 -10.10 7.23
CA TRP A 17 -4.56 -10.31 5.81
C TRP A 17 -3.31 -10.32 4.91
N TYR A 18 -2.15 -9.88 5.40
CA TYR A 18 -0.90 -9.92 4.65
C TYR A 18 -0.02 -11.08 5.14
N SER A 19 0.26 -12.02 4.25
CA SER A 19 1.09 -13.19 4.56
C SER A 19 2.59 -12.91 4.42
N LYS A 20 2.96 -11.99 3.53
CA LYS A 20 4.34 -11.60 3.24
C LYS A 20 4.37 -10.19 2.64
N THR A 21 5.46 -9.49 2.92
CA THR A 21 5.87 -8.30 2.17
C THR A 21 7.24 -8.55 1.54
N GLU A 22 7.45 -8.02 0.34
CA GLU A 22 8.74 -8.05 -0.36
C GLU A 22 9.12 -6.64 -0.80
N VAL A 23 10.27 -6.15 -0.34
CA VAL A 23 10.83 -4.87 -0.81
C VAL A 23 11.60 -5.13 -2.09
N ILE A 24 11.10 -4.58 -3.19
CA ILE A 24 11.74 -4.66 -4.52
C ILE A 24 12.91 -3.66 -4.58
N GLY A 25 12.74 -2.49 -3.95
CA GLY A 25 13.79 -1.50 -3.81
C GLY A 25 13.37 -0.30 -2.99
N ARG A 26 14.33 0.33 -2.31
CA ARG A 26 14.13 1.56 -1.55
C ARG A 26 15.26 2.52 -1.92
N SER A 27 14.93 3.75 -2.28
CA SER A 27 15.91 4.78 -2.66
C SER A 27 15.39 6.16 -2.30
N GLY A 28 16.09 6.84 -1.38
CA GLY A 28 15.63 8.13 -0.86
C GLY A 28 14.20 8.03 -0.28
N ASN A 29 13.29 8.83 -0.84
CA ASN A 29 11.88 8.86 -0.44
C ASN A 29 10.99 7.95 -1.31
N GLU A 30 11.57 7.04 -2.07
CA GLU A 30 10.83 6.09 -2.90
C GLU A 30 10.95 4.66 -2.37
N LEU A 31 9.83 3.95 -2.40
CA LEU A 31 9.73 2.55 -2.01
C LEU A 31 8.97 1.78 -3.09
N LYS A 32 9.55 0.70 -3.59
CA LYS A 32 8.85 -0.29 -4.41
C LYS A 32 8.70 -1.56 -3.58
N ALA A 33 7.47 -1.99 -3.35
CA ALA A 33 7.20 -3.16 -2.53
C ALA A 33 6.03 -3.96 -3.07
N ARG A 34 6.06 -5.27 -2.87
CA ARG A 34 4.98 -6.21 -3.17
C ARG A 34 4.37 -6.72 -1.88
N LEU A 35 3.05 -6.59 -1.77
CA LEU A 35 2.27 -7.11 -0.67
C LEU A 35 1.56 -8.39 -1.12
N PHE A 36 1.70 -9.46 -0.34
CA PHE A 36 1.03 -10.73 -0.57
C PHE A 36 -0.16 -10.84 0.38
N MET A 37 -1.36 -10.87 -0.18
CA MET A 37 -2.60 -11.03 0.56
C MET A 37 -2.98 -12.50 0.64
N ASP A 38 -3.32 -12.97 1.84
CA ASP A 38 -4.01 -14.24 2.05
C ASP A 38 -5.29 -13.96 2.86
N TYR A 39 -6.40 -13.83 2.15
CA TYR A 39 -7.70 -13.57 2.77
C TYR A 39 -8.77 -14.44 2.13
N MET A 40 -9.54 -15.17 2.95
CA MET A 40 -10.70 -15.95 2.50
C MET A 40 -10.40 -16.93 1.34
N ARG A 41 -9.26 -17.64 1.39
CA ARG A 41 -8.75 -18.56 0.35
C ARG A 41 -8.30 -17.90 -0.95
N VAL A 42 -8.34 -16.57 -1.02
CA VAL A 42 -7.81 -15.80 -2.15
C VAL A 42 -6.36 -15.45 -1.85
N ARG A 43 -5.45 -15.99 -2.65
CA ARG A 43 -4.03 -15.64 -2.63
C ARG A 43 -3.73 -14.75 -3.82
N GLN A 44 -3.47 -13.49 -3.55
CA GLN A 44 -3.12 -12.49 -4.57
C GLN A 44 -1.99 -11.62 -4.06
N SER A 45 -1.29 -10.96 -4.99
CA SER A 45 -0.27 -9.99 -4.65
C SER A 45 -0.33 -8.81 -5.59
N PHE A 46 0.02 -7.65 -5.08
CA PHE A 46 0.21 -6.45 -5.89
C PHE A 46 1.47 -5.74 -5.42
N ALA A 47 2.15 -5.09 -6.35
CA ALA A 47 3.29 -4.24 -6.10
C ALA A 47 2.93 -2.79 -6.35
N THR A 48 3.41 -1.90 -5.49
CA THR A 48 3.26 -0.45 -5.65
C THR A 48 4.62 0.22 -5.72
N HIS A 49 4.67 1.35 -6.42
CA HIS A 49 5.72 2.35 -6.30
C HIS A 49 5.18 3.49 -5.45
N ASN A 50 5.77 3.67 -4.28
CA ASN A 50 5.44 4.71 -3.33
C ASN A 50 6.42 5.87 -3.47
N ARG A 51 5.91 7.09 -3.52
CA ARG A 51 6.67 8.33 -3.46
C ARG A 51 6.25 9.10 -2.22
N ASN A 52 7.20 9.32 -1.33
CA ASN A 52 6.91 9.80 0.01
C ASN A 52 7.35 11.25 0.22
N ILE A 53 6.61 11.94 1.07
CA ILE A 53 7.04 13.17 1.74
C ILE A 53 7.12 12.80 3.22
N PRO A 54 8.34 12.60 3.77
CA PRO A 54 8.52 12.13 5.15
C PRO A 54 7.66 12.90 6.15
N GLY A 55 6.92 12.16 6.97
CA GLY A 55 6.03 12.71 8.00
C GLY A 55 4.73 13.33 7.49
N ARG A 56 4.49 13.42 6.18
CA ARG A 56 3.31 14.14 5.63
C ARG A 56 2.47 13.31 4.67
N GLU A 57 3.09 12.58 3.74
CA GLU A 57 2.34 11.96 2.64
C GLU A 57 3.03 10.71 2.08
N ILE A 58 2.24 9.71 1.68
CA ILE A 58 2.70 8.56 0.88
C ILE A 58 1.76 8.46 -0.32
N ARG A 59 2.29 8.64 -1.54
CA ARG A 59 1.56 8.42 -2.80
C ARG A 59 1.91 7.07 -3.35
N MET A 60 0.92 6.21 -3.56
CA MET A 60 1.08 4.86 -4.07
C MET A 60 0.59 4.80 -5.51
N GLU A 61 1.36 4.19 -6.39
CA GLU A 61 0.95 3.86 -7.76
C GLU A 61 1.17 2.37 -8.02
N LEU A 62 0.24 1.74 -8.74
CA LEU A 62 0.38 0.33 -9.14
C LEU A 62 1.62 0.13 -10.01
N LEU A 63 2.46 -0.82 -9.60
CA LEU A 63 3.57 -1.32 -10.41
C LEU A 63 3.20 -2.63 -11.11
N GLU A 64 2.56 -3.55 -10.38
CA GLU A 64 2.16 -4.87 -10.86
C GLU A 64 1.01 -5.40 -10.01
N GLY A 65 0.09 -6.20 -10.57
CA GLY A 65 -0.92 -6.88 -9.78
C GLY A 65 -2.20 -7.18 -10.57
N PRO A 66 -3.25 -7.63 -9.86
CA PRO A 66 -4.53 -8.01 -10.46
C PRO A 66 -5.39 -6.80 -10.83
N PHE A 67 -5.04 -5.59 -10.37
CA PHE A 67 -5.75 -4.36 -10.68
C PHE A 67 -5.36 -3.83 -12.05
N LYS A 68 -6.30 -3.18 -12.74
CA LYS A 68 -5.98 -2.38 -13.93
C LYS A 68 -5.32 -1.07 -13.54
N THR A 69 -5.83 -0.44 -12.48
CA THR A 69 -5.28 0.76 -11.86
C THR A 69 -5.38 0.61 -10.35
N LEU A 70 -4.37 1.11 -9.64
CA LEU A 70 -4.42 1.31 -8.19
C LEU A 70 -3.60 2.55 -7.88
N ARG A 71 -4.23 3.51 -7.22
CA ARG A 71 -3.61 4.75 -6.74
C ARG A 71 -4.07 5.00 -5.32
N GLY A 72 -3.11 5.20 -4.42
CA GLY A 72 -3.39 5.46 -3.02
C GLY A 72 -2.74 6.76 -2.58
N THR A 73 -3.35 7.48 -1.65
CA THR A 73 -2.70 8.59 -0.95
C THR A 73 -2.98 8.47 0.53
N TRP A 74 -1.91 8.34 1.31
CA TRP A 74 -1.94 8.54 2.75
C TRP A 74 -1.53 9.96 3.06
N LYS A 75 -2.27 10.66 3.91
CA LYS A 75 -1.87 11.93 4.51
C LYS A 75 -1.81 11.80 6.01
N PHE A 76 -0.77 12.39 6.59
CA PHE A 76 -0.52 12.41 8.02
C PHE A 76 -0.61 13.87 8.47
N ILE A 77 -1.66 14.18 9.23
CA ILE A 77 -1.95 15.53 9.72
C ILE A 77 -1.64 15.52 11.21
N ASP A 78 -0.61 16.28 11.59
CA ASP A 78 -0.28 16.51 13.00
C ASP A 78 -1.34 17.41 13.62
N LEU A 79 -1.91 16.97 14.74
CA LEU A 79 -2.92 17.71 15.49
C LEU A 79 -2.37 18.26 16.83
N GLY A 80 -1.08 18.03 17.13
CA GLY A 80 -0.48 18.32 18.43
C GLY A 80 -0.77 17.26 19.49
N ASP A 81 -0.15 17.39 20.67
CA ASP A 81 -0.37 16.52 21.83
C ASP A 81 -0.26 15.01 21.53
N ASP A 82 0.76 14.63 20.75
CA ASP A 82 0.98 13.26 20.25
C ASP A 82 -0.19 12.65 19.45
N MET A 83 -1.11 13.48 18.95
CA MET A 83 -2.22 13.08 18.10
C MET A 83 -1.91 13.30 16.62
N CYS A 84 -2.25 12.30 15.80
CA CYS A 84 -2.12 12.39 14.35
C CYS A 84 -3.40 11.87 13.69
N LYS A 85 -3.99 12.69 12.82
CA LYS A 85 -5.07 12.26 11.93
C LYS A 85 -4.46 11.64 10.67
N ILE A 86 -4.94 10.46 10.31
CA ILE A 86 -4.58 9.77 9.07
C ILE A 86 -5.76 9.85 8.11
N GLU A 87 -5.50 10.32 6.90
CA GLU A 87 -6.46 10.24 5.79
C GLU A 87 -5.92 9.27 4.75
N PHE A 88 -6.70 8.28 4.38
CA PHE A 88 -6.36 7.32 3.34
C PHE A 88 -7.39 7.36 2.22
N ASN A 89 -6.94 7.70 1.02
CA ASN A 89 -7.74 7.68 -0.20
C ASN A 89 -7.18 6.60 -1.12
N LEU A 90 -8.06 5.77 -1.68
CA LEU A 90 -7.68 4.67 -2.57
C LEU A 90 -8.62 4.65 -3.78
N GLU A 91 -8.04 4.75 -4.96
CA GLU A 91 -8.71 4.64 -6.25
C GLU A 91 -8.21 3.35 -6.92
N TYR A 92 -9.12 2.50 -7.39
CA TYR A 92 -8.74 1.25 -8.05
C TYR A 92 -9.78 0.82 -9.08
N ASP A 93 -9.30 0.14 -10.13
CA ASP A 93 -10.12 -0.52 -11.13
C ASP A 93 -9.78 -2.01 -11.20
N PHE A 94 -10.80 -2.86 -11.20
CA PHE A 94 -10.63 -4.26 -11.53
C PHE A 94 -10.69 -4.48 -13.04
N PRO A 95 -9.89 -5.41 -13.61
CA PRO A 95 -10.14 -5.90 -14.95
C PRO A 95 -11.54 -6.53 -14.98
N MET A 96 -12.35 -6.19 -16.00
CA MET A 96 -13.64 -6.85 -16.17
C MET A 96 -13.42 -8.37 -16.30
N PRO A 97 -14.23 -9.20 -15.62
CA PRO A 97 -14.18 -10.64 -15.85
C PRO A 97 -14.51 -10.89 -17.32
N PHE A 98 -13.72 -11.74 -17.96
CA PHE A 98 -14.01 -12.23 -19.30
C PHE A 98 -15.38 -12.92 -19.25
N CYS A 99 -16.37 -12.37 -19.94
CA CYS A 99 -17.67 -13.02 -20.13
C CYS A 99 -17.57 -13.79 -21.47
N PRO A 100 -17.30 -15.10 -21.48
CA PRO A 100 -17.42 -15.88 -22.72
C PRO A 100 -18.90 -15.89 -23.16
N PRO A 101 -19.16 -15.98 -24.47
CA PRO A 101 -20.52 -15.99 -25.02
C PRO A 101 -21.35 -17.20 -24.55
#